data_AF-T2JVW9-F1
#
_entry.id   AF-T2JVW9-F1
#
_cell.length_a   1.000
_cell.length_b   1.000
_cell.length_c   1.000
_cell.angle_alpha   90.00
_cell.angle_beta   90.00
_cell.angle_gamma   90.00
#
_symmetry.space_group_name_H-M   'P 1'
#
loop_
_entity.id
_entity.type
_entity.pdbx_description
1 polymer ?
#
loop_
_entity_poly.entity_id
_entity_poly.type
_entity_poly.pdbx_seq_one_letter_code
_entity_poly.pdbx_strand_id
1 'polypeptide(L)'
;MESEHGQGFCRPKNNLVKKQKGNIASIDEIQNNLLGYVKEIEDPRIQRSKKHLLKDVLAIAILAVIAGAQGWEDMENYGIAKQEWLSEFGVVQK
;
A
#
# COMPACT_ATOMS: atom_id res chain seq x y z
N MET A 1 -38.35 -23.42 54.07
CA MET A 1 -37.46 -24.12 53.12
C MET A 1 -38.11 -23.93 51.76
N GLU A 2 -37.32 -23.50 50.77
CA GLU A 2 -37.72 -22.82 49.52
C GLU A 2 -38.05 -21.32 49.73
N SER A 3 -37.50 -20.34 49.02
CA SER A 3 -36.37 -20.25 48.07
C SER A 3 -36.21 -18.77 47.70
N GLU A 4 -35.52 -17.98 48.54
CA GLU A 4 -35.26 -16.57 48.23
C GLU A 4 -33.95 -16.42 47.46
N HIS A 5 -33.97 -16.50 46.12
CA HIS A 5 -32.83 -16.10 45.28
C HIS A 5 -33.31 -15.15 44.18
N GLY A 6 -33.75 -13.95 44.59
CA GLY A 6 -33.91 -12.82 43.68
C GLY A 6 -32.56 -12.19 43.36
N GLN A 7 -31.85 -12.72 42.37
CA GLN A 7 -30.67 -12.03 41.81
C GLN A 7 -31.11 -11.16 40.63
N GLY A 8 -31.28 -9.87 40.92
CA GLY A 8 -31.40 -8.83 39.90
C GLY A 8 -30.13 -8.77 39.07
N PHE A 9 -30.17 -9.36 37.88
CA PHE A 9 -29.15 -9.16 36.88
C PHE A 9 -29.46 -7.87 36.10
N CYS A 10 -28.86 -6.76 36.54
CA CYS A 10 -28.69 -5.59 35.69
C CYS A 10 -27.92 -6.02 34.45
N ARG A 11 -28.57 -6.06 33.29
CA ARG A 11 -27.88 -6.29 32.01
C ARG A 11 -26.84 -5.18 31.84
N PRO A 12 -25.53 -5.49 31.75
CA PRO A 12 -24.55 -4.46 31.44
C PRO A 12 -24.91 -3.94 30.05
N LYS A 13 -25.06 -2.62 29.92
CA LYS A 13 -25.18 -1.99 28.61
C LYS A 13 -23.86 -2.26 27.90
N ASN A 14 -23.86 -3.24 26.99
CA ASN A 14 -22.75 -3.47 26.10
C ASN A 14 -22.43 -2.14 25.41
N ASN A 15 -21.26 -1.60 25.73
CA ASN A 15 -20.70 -0.47 25.03
C ASN A 15 -20.79 -0.80 23.54
N LEU A 16 -21.51 0.05 22.81
CA LEU A 16 -21.40 0.12 21.36
C LEU A 16 -19.89 0.25 21.11
N VAL A 17 -19.29 -0.82 20.58
CA VAL A 17 -17.96 -0.73 19.99
C VAL A 17 -18.10 0.41 19.00
N LYS A 18 -17.56 1.57 19.35
CA LYS A 18 -17.49 2.71 18.46
C LYS A 18 -16.68 2.18 17.30
N LYS A 19 -17.36 1.85 16.20
CA LYS A 19 -16.73 1.56 14.93
C LYS A 19 -15.93 2.82 14.63
N GLN A 20 -14.64 2.75 14.94
CA GLN A 20 -13.71 3.83 14.72
C GLN A 20 -13.74 4.02 13.21
N LYS A 21 -14.48 5.03 12.77
CA LYS A 21 -14.47 5.46 11.38
C LYS A 21 -13.09 6.06 11.22
N GLY A 22 -12.14 5.23 10.77
CA GLY A 22 -10.78 5.66 10.53
C GLY A 22 -10.83 6.92 9.69
N ASN A 23 -10.14 7.97 10.12
CA ASN A 23 -9.89 9.11 9.27
C ASN A 23 -9.14 8.57 8.05
N ILE A 24 -9.83 8.48 6.92
CA ILE A 24 -9.19 8.18 5.65
C ILE A 24 -8.50 9.49 5.30
N ALA A 25 -7.17 9.53 5.43
CA ALA A 25 -6.37 10.67 5.00
C ALA A 25 -6.72 10.99 3.53
N SER A 26 -6.74 12.29 3.17
CA SER A 26 -7.02 12.68 1.79
C SER A 26 -6.03 11.99 0.85
N ILE A 27 -6.47 11.65 -0.36
CA ILE A 27 -5.61 11.04 -1.38
C ILE A 27 -4.35 11.90 -1.57
N ASP A 28 -4.50 13.23 -1.56
CA ASP A 28 -3.40 14.18 -1.68
C ASP A 28 -2.39 14.10 -0.52
N GLU A 29 -2.85 13.85 0.70
CA GLU A 29 -2.00 13.72 1.88
C GLU A 29 -1.17 12.43 1.83
N ILE A 30 -1.81 11.33 1.42
CA ILE A 30 -1.15 10.04 1.20
C ILE A 30 -0.09 10.18 0.10
N GLN A 31 -0.44 10.85 -1.01
CA GLN A 31 0.48 11.09 -2.12
C GLN A 31 1.70 11.91 -1.68
N ASN A 32 1.50 13.01 -0.95
CA ASN A 32 2.61 13.86 -0.47
C ASN A 32 3.54 13.11 0.49
N ASN A 33 2.99 12.33 1.41
CA ASN A 33 3.78 11.52 2.34
C ASN A 33 4.59 10.45 1.60
N LEU A 34 3.96 9.70 0.69
CA LEU A 34 4.64 8.68 -0.11
C LEU A 34 5.77 9.28 -0.96
N LEU A 35 5.51 10.40 -1.63
CA LEU A 35 6.53 11.11 -2.42
C LEU A 35 7.66 11.65 -1.54
N GLY A 36 7.36 12.08 -0.32
CA GLY A 36 8.35 12.48 0.69
C GLY A 36 9.29 11.34 1.01
N TYR A 37 8.75 10.18 1.42
CA TYR A 37 9.55 9.00 1.75
C TYR A 37 10.40 8.51 0.58
N VAL A 38 9.84 8.45 -0.63
CA VAL A 38 10.58 7.99 -1.82
C VAL A 38 11.68 8.98 -2.21
N LYS A 39 11.53 10.28 -1.93
CA LYS A 39 12.55 11.30 -2.20
C LYS A 39 13.74 11.20 -1.26
N GLU A 40 13.54 10.75 -0.02
CA GLU A 40 14.61 10.55 0.96
C GLU A 40 15.49 9.33 0.63
N ILE A 41 15.01 8.41 -0.21
CA ILE A 41 15.79 7.24 -0.65
C ILE A 41 16.83 7.69 -1.67
N GLU A 42 18.09 7.75 -1.23
CA GLU A 42 19.22 7.94 -2.12
C GLU A 42 19.35 6.73 -3.06
N ASP A 43 19.45 6.98 -4.37
CA ASP A 43 19.54 5.92 -5.38
C ASP A 43 20.93 5.24 -5.30
N PRO A 44 21.02 4.00 -4.78
CA PRO A 44 22.30 3.32 -4.57
C PRO A 44 22.93 2.85 -5.88
N ARG A 45 22.23 3.00 -7.02
CA ARG A 45 22.72 2.58 -8.33
C ARG A 45 23.82 3.52 -8.80
N ILE A 46 24.89 2.94 -9.32
CA ILE A 46 26.02 3.67 -9.89
C ILE A 46 25.52 4.53 -11.08
N GLN A 47 25.95 5.79 -11.17
CA GLN A 47 25.48 6.78 -12.17
C GLN A 47 25.43 6.24 -13.62
N ARG A 48 26.42 5.42 -14.01
CA ARG A 48 26.54 4.77 -15.33
C ARG A 48 25.46 3.72 -15.63
N SER A 49 24.70 3.28 -14.63
CA SER A 49 23.65 2.26 -14.74
C SER A 49 22.22 2.86 -14.71
N LYS A 50 22.10 4.20 -14.64
CA LYS A 50 20.82 4.90 -14.49
C LYS A 50 20.10 5.09 -15.84
N LYS A 51 19.54 4.00 -16.38
CA LYS A 51 18.66 4.06 -17.57
C LYS A 51 17.22 4.49 -17.24
N HIS A 52 16.77 4.21 -16.02
CA HIS A 52 15.40 4.48 -15.54
C HIS A 52 15.44 5.20 -14.19
N LEU A 53 14.49 6.11 -13.94
CA LEU A 53 14.39 6.77 -12.64
C LEU A 53 14.07 5.72 -11.57
N LEU A 54 14.56 5.92 -10.34
CA LEU A 54 14.28 4.99 -9.23
C LEU A 54 12.77 4.87 -8.99
N LYS A 55 12.05 5.97 -9.17
CA LYS A 55 10.59 6.06 -9.06
C LYS A 55 9.87 5.12 -10.03
N ASP A 56 10.37 5.01 -11.26
CA ASP A 56 9.77 4.18 -12.29
C ASP A 56 9.87 2.69 -11.91
N VAL A 57 11.05 2.28 -11.43
CA VAL A 57 11.29 0.90 -10.97
C VAL A 57 10.39 0.57 -9.78
N LEU A 58 10.23 1.50 -8.83
CA LEU A 58 9.33 1.32 -7.70
C LEU A 58 7.85 1.24 -8.12
N ALA A 59 7.44 2.03 -9.10
CA ALA A 59 6.08 1.96 -9.65
C ALA A 59 5.81 0.58 -10.28
N ILE A 60 6.73 0.06 -11.11
CA ILE A 60 6.61 -1.28 -11.70
C ILE A 60 6.56 -2.35 -10.62
N ALA A 61 7.39 -2.24 -9.56
CA ALA A 61 7.39 -3.20 -8.46
C ALA A 61 6.03 -3.24 -7.73
N ILE A 62 5.46 -2.09 -7.41
CA ILE A 62 4.15 -2.00 -6.74
C ILE A 62 3.04 -2.58 -7.64
N LEU A 63 3.03 -2.21 -8.92
CA LEU A 63 2.04 -2.71 -9.88
C LEU A 63 2.14 -4.22 -10.09
N ALA A 64 3.36 -4.75 -10.19
CA ALA A 64 3.61 -6.18 -10.31
C ALA A 64 3.15 -6.94 -9.05
N VAL A 65 3.47 -6.43 -7.86
CA VAL A 65 3.05 -7.06 -6.58
C VAL A 65 1.53 -7.06 -6.43
N ILE A 66 0.85 -5.97 -6.79
CA ILE A 66 -0.63 -5.92 -6.80
C ILE A 66 -1.21 -6.92 -7.82
N ALA A 67 -0.53 -7.14 -8.95
CA ALA A 67 -0.89 -8.14 -9.94
C ALA A 67 -0.56 -9.59 -9.52
N GLY A 68 0.08 -9.78 -8.36
CA GLY A 68 0.37 -11.10 -7.78
C GLY A 68 1.81 -11.59 -7.97
N ALA A 69 2.74 -10.75 -8.45
CA ALA A 69 4.15 -11.11 -8.58
C ALA A 69 4.75 -11.56 -7.24
N GLN A 70 5.44 -12.70 -7.24
CA GLN A 70 6.07 -13.27 -6.03
C GLN A 70 7.59 -13.03 -6.01
N GLY A 71 8.18 -12.60 -7.12
CA GLY A 71 9.62 -12.37 -7.22
C GLY A 71 10.03 -11.39 -8.32
N TRP A 72 11.35 -11.25 -8.46
CA TRP A 72 11.97 -10.34 -9.43
C TRP A 72 11.71 -10.75 -10.88
N GLU A 73 11.65 -12.05 -11.16
CA GLU A 73 11.35 -12.59 -12.50
C GLU A 73 9.92 -12.24 -12.93
N ASP A 74 8.94 -12.36 -12.02
CA ASP A 74 7.56 -11.96 -12.30
C ASP A 74 7.44 -10.45 -12.55
N MET A 75 8.23 -9.65 -11.83
CA MET A 75 8.26 -8.20 -12.01
C MET A 75 8.87 -7.82 -13.36
N GLU A 76 9.95 -8.49 -13.78
CA GLU A 76 10.54 -8.33 -15.11
C GLU A 76 9.55 -8.73 -16.21
N ASN A 77 8.92 -9.89 -16.07
CA ASN A 77 7.89 -10.38 -16.98
C ASN A 77 6.70 -9.42 -17.07
N TYR A 78 6.26 -8.86 -15.94
CA TYR A 78 5.21 -7.84 -15.90
C TYR A 78 5.63 -6.57 -16.64
N GLY A 79 6.85 -6.08 -16.39
CA GLY A 79 7.41 -4.90 -17.03
C GLY A 79 7.51 -5.04 -18.56
N ILE A 80 7.93 -6.22 -19.04
CA ILE A 80 8.00 -6.54 -20.47
C ILE A 80 6.59 -6.66 -21.06
N ALA A 81 5.70 -7.42 -20.41
CA ALA A 81 4.33 -7.64 -20.89
C ALA A 81 3.48 -6.35 -20.95
N LYS A 82 3.80 -5.37 -20.09
CA LYS A 82 3.13 -4.07 -20.03
C LYS A 82 3.99 -2.92 -20.52
N GLN A 83 5.08 -3.19 -21.24
CA GLN A 83 6.02 -2.16 -21.66
C GLN A 83 5.36 -1.05 -22.49
N GLU A 84 4.48 -1.40 -23.44
CA GLU A 84 3.76 -0.42 -24.26
C GLU A 84 2.90 0.51 -23.40
N TRP A 85 2.11 -0.07 -22.49
CA TRP A 85 1.28 0.68 -21.55
C TRP A 85 2.14 1.54 -20.61
N LEU A 86 3.21 1.00 -20.03
CA LEU A 86 4.12 1.73 -19.13
C LEU A 86 4.86 2.88 -19.83
N SER A 87 5.11 2.74 -21.14
CA SER A 87 5.73 3.80 -21.95
C SER A 87 4.79 5.01 -22.11
N GLU A 88 3.48 4.77 -22.23
CA GLU A 88 2.47 5.84 -22.30
C GLU A 88 2.36 6.63 -20.99
N PHE A 89 2.59 5.97 -19.85
CA PHE A 89 2.62 6.60 -18.52
C PHE A 89 3.97 7.24 -18.19
N GLY A 90 4.96 7.20 -19.09
CA GLY A 90 6.29 7.79 -18.90
C GLY A 90 7.19 7.03 -17.92
N VAL A 91 6.81 5.80 -17.56
CA VAL A 91 7.53 4.93 -16.61
C VAL A 91 8.71 4.23 -17.29
N VAL A 92 8.62 3.94 -18.59
CA VAL A 92 9.71 3.32 -19.36
C VAL A 92 10.17 4.30 -20.44
N GLN A 93 11.33 4.91 -20.23
CA GLN A 93 12.00 5.72 -21.25
C GLN A 93 12.79 4.81 -22.21
N LYS A 94 12.66 5.05 -23.52
CA LYS A 94 13.41 4.35 -24.58
C LYS A 94 14.93 4.61 -24.49
#